data_AF-A0A3C1VD91-F1
#
_entry.id   AF-A0A3C1VD91-F1
#
_cell.length_a   1.000
_cell.length_b   1.000
_cell.length_c   1.000
_cell.angle_alpha   90.00
_cell.angle_beta   90.00
_cell.angle_gamma   90.00
#
_symmetry.space_group_name_H-M   'P 1'
#
loop_
_entity.id
_entity.type
_entity.pdbx_description
1 polymer ?
#
loop_
_entity_poly.entity_id
_entity_poly.type
_entity_poly.pdbx_seq_one_letter_code
_entity_poly.pdbx_strand_id
1 'polypeptide(L)'
;MILSGNTLYGTAASGGNSGKGTVFTVNTNGTGFTNLHSFTAVLNSTNSDGANPHGGLILSGNTLYGTAFYGGSSGYGTVFAVHTNGTGFTNLYGFTGGSDGSQPYAGLISSGNTLYGTAAYGGSSGNGTVFAVNADGTGFTSLYSFTTLNNSTNSDGANPLGGLILLGNTLYGTAAYGGSSGNGTVFSLFIPPLLTIIPSGANVILTWPTNAAGFTLQSTTNLAPPAVWSTVSPVPVVVNGQNAVTNPISGTQQFYRLSQ
;
A
#
# COMPACT_ATOMS: atom_id res chain seq x y z
N MET A 1 3.32 2.82 -16.98
CA MET A 1 2.93 1.60 -17.71
C MET A 1 3.60 0.39 -17.08
N ILE A 2 3.06 -0.81 -17.28
CA ILE A 2 3.61 -2.11 -16.84
C ILE A 2 3.62 -3.07 -18.04
N LEU A 3 4.68 -3.86 -18.20
CA LEU A 3 4.82 -4.85 -19.28
C LEU A 3 4.50 -6.26 -18.75
N SER A 4 3.72 -7.04 -19.49
CA SER A 4 3.54 -8.47 -19.27
C SER A 4 3.54 -9.21 -20.60
N GLY A 5 4.51 -10.12 -20.79
CA GLY A 5 4.77 -10.74 -22.08
C GLY A 5 5.06 -9.67 -23.14
N ASN A 6 4.23 -9.63 -24.18
CA ASN A 6 4.34 -8.66 -25.28
C ASN A 6 3.35 -7.49 -25.18
N THR A 7 2.70 -7.32 -24.03
CA THR A 7 1.58 -6.40 -23.83
C THR A 7 1.91 -5.36 -22.76
N LEU A 8 1.81 -4.10 -23.13
CA LEU A 8 1.94 -2.93 -22.25
C LEU A 8 0.57 -2.53 -21.74
N TYR A 9 0.44 -2.37 -20.43
CA TYR A 9 -0.74 -1.80 -19.79
C TYR A 9 -0.40 -0.41 -19.24
N GLY A 10 -1.30 0.54 -19.44
CA GLY A 10 -1.06 1.94 -19.13
C GLY A 10 -2.29 2.69 -18.70
N THR A 11 -2.05 3.88 -18.18
CA THR A 11 -3.05 4.87 -17.82
C THR A 11 -2.83 6.10 -18.68
N ALA A 12 -3.93 6.72 -19.11
CA ALA A 12 -3.94 8.04 -19.70
C ALA A 12 -4.73 8.97 -18.79
N ALA A 13 -4.12 10.06 -18.32
CA ALA A 13 -4.77 10.98 -17.39
C ALA A 13 -5.92 11.79 -18.01
N SER A 14 -6.08 11.75 -19.33
CA SER A 14 -7.15 12.42 -20.07
C SER A 14 -7.55 11.58 -21.29
N GLY A 15 -8.75 11.79 -21.81
CA GLY A 15 -9.34 10.97 -22.87
C GLY A 15 -10.44 10.03 -22.36
N GLY A 16 -10.83 9.04 -23.17
CA GLY A 16 -12.02 8.21 -22.93
C GLY A 16 -13.32 8.96 -23.17
N ASN A 17 -14.45 8.29 -22.96
CA ASN A 17 -15.80 8.81 -23.31
C ASN A 17 -16.17 10.11 -22.59
N SER A 18 -15.60 10.37 -21.41
CA SER A 18 -15.87 11.57 -20.61
C SER A 18 -14.65 12.50 -20.45
N GLY A 19 -13.55 12.22 -21.15
CA GLY A 19 -12.31 12.99 -21.04
C GLY A 19 -11.57 12.85 -19.71
N LYS A 20 -12.01 11.94 -18.81
CA LYS A 20 -11.46 11.76 -17.46
C LYS A 20 -10.39 10.68 -17.36
N GLY A 21 -9.91 10.19 -18.50
CA GLY A 21 -8.80 9.26 -18.61
C GLY A 21 -9.23 7.83 -18.86
N THR A 22 -8.25 6.98 -19.14
CA THR A 22 -8.46 5.55 -19.43
C THR A 22 -7.39 4.68 -18.80
N VAL A 23 -7.74 3.41 -18.58
CA VAL A 23 -6.79 2.30 -18.52
C VAL A 23 -6.78 1.66 -19.90
N PHE A 24 -5.62 1.43 -20.47
CA PHE A 24 -5.47 0.86 -21.81
C PHE A 24 -4.42 -0.24 -21.84
N THR A 25 -4.46 -1.00 -22.93
CA THR A 25 -3.44 -1.97 -23.30
C THR A 25 -3.01 -1.76 -24.75
N VAL A 26 -1.75 -2.09 -25.05
CA VAL A 26 -1.18 -2.06 -26.41
C VAL A 26 -0.03 -3.07 -26.49
N ASN A 27 0.16 -3.74 -27.62
CA ASN A 27 1.31 -4.60 -27.81
C ASN A 27 2.59 -3.76 -27.99
N THR A 28 3.74 -4.31 -27.64
CA THR A 28 5.05 -3.63 -27.82
C THR A 28 5.37 -3.29 -29.28
N ASN A 29 4.73 -3.95 -30.25
CA ASN A 29 4.81 -3.65 -31.67
C ASN A 29 3.82 -2.57 -32.13
N GLY A 30 3.10 -1.93 -31.20
CA GLY A 30 2.12 -0.86 -31.47
C GLY A 30 0.73 -1.33 -31.90
N THR A 31 0.51 -2.63 -32.08
CA THR A 31 -0.81 -3.18 -32.45
C THR A 31 -1.69 -3.47 -31.24
N GLY A 32 -2.97 -3.79 -31.48
CA GLY A 32 -3.85 -4.32 -30.42
C GLY A 32 -4.20 -3.31 -29.32
N PHE A 33 -4.17 -2.01 -29.63
CA PHE A 33 -4.60 -0.98 -28.68
C PHE A 33 -6.06 -1.22 -28.26
N THR A 34 -6.32 -1.31 -26.96
CA THR A 34 -7.66 -1.48 -26.40
C THR A 34 -7.81 -0.63 -25.15
N ASN A 35 -8.92 0.12 -25.05
CA ASN A 35 -9.32 0.75 -23.79
C ASN A 35 -9.96 -0.32 -22.90
N LEU A 36 -9.31 -0.61 -21.77
CA LEU A 36 -9.80 -1.56 -20.77
C LEU A 36 -10.85 -0.92 -19.85
N HIS A 37 -10.70 0.38 -19.55
CA HIS A 37 -11.66 1.14 -18.76
C HIS A 37 -11.61 2.62 -19.15
N SER A 38 -12.76 3.27 -19.24
CA SER A 38 -12.87 4.73 -19.41
C SER A 38 -13.57 5.30 -18.19
N PHE A 39 -12.88 6.20 -17.49
CA PHE A 39 -13.40 6.80 -16.26
C PHE A 39 -14.59 7.73 -16.58
N THR A 40 -15.61 7.68 -15.72
CA THR A 40 -16.86 8.41 -15.91
C THR A 40 -16.72 9.91 -15.69
N ALA A 41 -17.68 10.69 -16.20
CA ALA A 41 -17.69 12.13 -16.04
C ALA A 41 -17.74 12.54 -14.56
N VAL A 42 -16.97 13.57 -14.21
CA VAL A 42 -16.99 14.18 -12.87
C VAL A 42 -18.08 15.25 -12.83
N LEU A 43 -18.98 15.16 -11.86
CA LEU A 43 -20.03 16.14 -11.57
C LEU A 43 -19.94 16.53 -10.10
N ASN A 44 -19.88 17.83 -9.80
CA ASN A 44 -19.71 18.33 -8.43
C ASN A 44 -18.52 17.67 -7.71
N SER A 45 -17.40 17.56 -8.42
CA SER A 45 -16.14 16.95 -7.95
C SER A 45 -16.17 15.44 -7.71
N THR A 46 -17.30 14.75 -7.85
CA THR A 46 -17.41 13.30 -7.59
C THR A 46 -17.79 12.52 -8.85
N ASN A 47 -17.56 11.21 -8.80
CA ASN A 47 -18.06 10.22 -9.76
C ASN A 47 -17.95 8.80 -9.17
N SER A 48 -18.32 7.76 -9.93
CA SER A 48 -18.38 6.38 -9.41
C SER A 48 -17.05 5.64 -9.40
N ASP A 49 -16.07 6.04 -10.21
CA ASP A 49 -14.86 5.26 -10.49
C ASP A 49 -13.54 6.03 -10.31
N GLY A 50 -13.58 7.34 -10.02
CA GLY A 50 -12.39 8.18 -9.98
C GLY A 50 -12.12 8.86 -11.32
N ALA A 51 -11.09 9.70 -11.37
CA ALA A 51 -10.73 10.45 -12.55
C ALA A 51 -9.23 10.75 -12.57
N ASN A 52 -8.71 11.00 -13.78
CA ASN A 52 -7.33 11.40 -14.03
C ASN A 52 -6.31 10.40 -13.44
N PRO A 53 -6.26 9.15 -13.92
CA PRO A 53 -5.23 8.20 -13.49
C PRO A 53 -3.84 8.66 -13.97
N HIS A 54 -3.01 9.17 -13.05
CA HIS A 54 -1.66 9.67 -13.36
C HIS A 54 -0.57 8.62 -13.11
N GLY A 55 -0.77 7.75 -12.12
CA GLY A 55 0.21 6.75 -11.70
C GLY A 55 0.36 5.59 -12.68
N GLY A 56 1.52 4.93 -12.61
CA GLY A 56 1.71 3.61 -13.22
C GLY A 56 0.83 2.54 -12.58
N LEU A 57 0.67 1.42 -13.29
CA LEU A 57 -0.08 0.26 -12.81
C LEU A 57 0.87 -0.78 -12.21
N ILE A 58 0.37 -1.57 -11.26
CA ILE A 58 0.96 -2.86 -10.91
C ILE A 58 0.10 -3.96 -11.53
N LEU A 59 0.73 -5.06 -11.95
CA LEU A 59 0.04 -6.28 -12.32
C LEU A 59 0.29 -7.37 -11.27
N SER A 60 -0.77 -7.99 -10.76
CA SER A 60 -0.70 -9.24 -9.98
C SER A 60 -1.69 -10.24 -10.55
N GLY A 61 -1.20 -11.39 -11.01
CA GLY A 61 -2.03 -12.34 -11.77
C GLY A 61 -2.60 -11.70 -13.03
N ASN A 62 -3.93 -11.62 -13.11
CA ASN A 62 -4.67 -10.99 -14.20
C ASN A 62 -5.28 -9.63 -13.80
N THR A 63 -4.89 -9.05 -12.67
CA THR A 63 -5.48 -7.82 -12.14
C THR A 63 -4.46 -6.70 -12.15
N LEU A 64 -4.86 -5.57 -12.75
CA LEU A 64 -4.14 -4.31 -12.74
C LEU A 64 -4.63 -3.47 -11.58
N TYR A 65 -3.70 -2.92 -10.82
CA TYR A 65 -3.97 -2.03 -9.69
C TYR A 65 -3.39 -0.65 -9.98
N GLY A 66 -4.13 0.39 -9.64
CA GLY A 66 -3.73 1.76 -9.89
C GLY A 66 -4.44 2.77 -9.01
N THR A 67 -4.11 4.05 -9.24
CA THR A 67 -4.66 5.19 -8.52
C THR A 67 -5.33 6.15 -9.51
N ALA A 68 -6.48 6.68 -9.11
CA ALA A 68 -7.11 7.81 -9.76
C ALA A 68 -6.93 9.04 -8.87
N PHE A 69 -6.35 10.10 -9.42
CA PHE A 69 -5.96 11.29 -8.66
C PHE A 69 -7.15 12.10 -8.13
N TYR A 70 -8.31 12.00 -8.79
CA TYR A 70 -9.48 12.80 -8.45
C TYR A 70 -10.77 11.97 -8.54
N GLY A 71 -11.91 12.58 -8.22
CA GLY A 71 -13.21 11.89 -8.30
C GLY A 71 -13.40 10.86 -7.19
N GLY A 72 -14.19 9.84 -7.46
CA GLY A 72 -14.69 8.91 -6.46
C GLY A 72 -15.81 9.54 -5.61
N SER A 73 -16.33 8.79 -4.65
CA SER A 73 -17.51 9.18 -3.87
C SER A 73 -17.34 10.49 -3.09
N SER A 74 -16.12 10.83 -2.69
CA SER A 74 -15.81 12.08 -1.97
C SER A 74 -15.00 13.08 -2.80
N GLY A 75 -14.62 12.74 -4.04
CA GLY A 75 -13.90 13.64 -4.94
C GLY A 75 -12.39 13.72 -4.74
N TYR A 76 -11.82 12.94 -3.81
CA TYR A 76 -10.40 13.00 -3.44
C TYR A 76 -9.56 11.87 -4.02
N GLY A 77 -10.10 11.12 -4.98
CA GLY A 77 -9.38 10.05 -5.68
C GLY A 77 -9.65 8.66 -5.12
N THR A 78 -9.19 7.65 -5.85
CA THR A 78 -9.42 6.23 -5.56
C THR A 78 -8.16 5.39 -5.74
N VAL A 79 -8.13 4.24 -5.06
CA VAL A 79 -7.35 3.08 -5.47
C VAL A 79 -8.31 2.16 -6.20
N PHE A 80 -7.94 1.70 -7.40
CA PHE A 80 -8.79 0.84 -8.22
C PHE A 80 -8.09 -0.45 -8.64
N ALA A 81 -8.91 -1.42 -9.02
CA ALA A 81 -8.48 -2.65 -9.67
C ALA A 81 -9.30 -2.89 -10.96
N VAL A 82 -8.69 -3.49 -11.98
CA VAL A 82 -9.36 -3.92 -13.21
C VAL A 82 -8.63 -5.13 -13.79
N HIS A 83 -9.36 -6.10 -14.34
CA HIS A 83 -8.71 -7.24 -14.98
C HIS A 83 -8.04 -6.83 -16.30
N THR A 84 -7.02 -7.57 -16.73
CA THR A 84 -6.30 -7.32 -18.00
C THR A 84 -7.16 -7.48 -19.25
N ASN A 85 -8.34 -8.10 -19.13
CA ASN A 85 -9.35 -8.20 -20.19
C ASN A 85 -10.40 -7.06 -20.14
N GLY A 86 -10.27 -6.10 -19.22
CA GLY A 86 -11.15 -4.94 -19.05
C GLY A 86 -12.40 -5.19 -18.22
N THR A 87 -12.62 -6.40 -17.70
CA THR A 87 -13.78 -6.67 -16.83
C THR A 87 -13.46 -6.43 -15.35
N GLY A 88 -14.52 -6.38 -14.53
CA GLY A 88 -14.37 -6.35 -13.07
C GLY A 88 -13.64 -5.12 -12.53
N PHE A 89 -13.85 -3.95 -13.15
CA PHE A 89 -13.39 -2.70 -12.55
C PHE A 89 -14.04 -2.51 -11.17
N THR A 90 -13.24 -2.16 -10.17
CA THR A 90 -13.72 -1.84 -8.83
C THR A 90 -12.84 -0.80 -8.16
N ASN A 91 -13.43 0.04 -7.33
CA ASN A 91 -12.67 0.84 -6.38
C ASN A 91 -12.33 -0.04 -5.17
N LEU A 92 -11.04 -0.22 -4.91
CA LEU A 92 -10.56 -0.86 -3.68
C LEU A 92 -10.65 0.09 -2.49
N TYR A 93 -10.44 1.38 -2.73
CA TYR A 93 -10.55 2.42 -1.71
C TYR A 93 -10.91 3.76 -2.32
N GLY A 94 -11.73 4.55 -1.61
CA GLY A 94 -12.05 5.93 -1.96
C GLY A 94 -11.60 6.85 -0.83
N PHE A 95 -10.74 7.82 -1.15
CA PHE A 95 -10.23 8.77 -0.17
C PHE A 95 -11.29 9.80 0.21
N THR A 96 -11.33 10.17 1.49
CA THR A 96 -12.24 11.18 2.04
C THR A 96 -11.63 12.57 2.12
N GLY A 97 -10.31 12.68 1.92
CA GLY A 97 -9.56 13.94 2.03
C GLY A 97 -9.25 14.35 3.46
N GLY A 98 -9.57 13.49 4.43
CA GLY A 98 -9.26 13.68 5.84
C GLY A 98 -7.95 13.02 6.23
N SER A 99 -7.96 12.28 7.33
CA SER A 99 -6.78 11.59 7.89
C SER A 99 -6.25 10.42 7.03
N ASP A 100 -7.07 9.92 6.12
CA ASP A 100 -6.72 8.89 5.14
C ASP A 100 -5.87 9.45 3.97
N GLY A 101 -6.02 10.73 3.66
CA GLY A 101 -5.30 11.43 2.61
C GLY A 101 -6.20 11.84 1.44
N SER A 102 -5.61 12.47 0.43
CA SER A 102 -6.24 12.79 -0.84
C SER A 102 -5.25 12.85 -1.98
N GLN A 103 -5.80 12.71 -3.18
CA GLN A 103 -5.12 12.86 -4.46
C GLN A 103 -3.89 11.93 -4.59
N PRO A 104 -4.11 10.61 -4.62
CA PRO A 104 -3.03 9.65 -4.81
C PRO A 104 -2.44 9.81 -6.22
N TYR A 105 -1.28 10.47 -6.30
CA TYR A 105 -0.68 10.85 -7.58
C TYR A 105 0.16 9.73 -8.19
N ALA A 106 0.98 9.07 -7.37
CA ALA A 106 1.94 8.07 -7.80
C ALA A 106 1.29 6.70 -8.07
N GLY A 107 2.02 5.85 -8.78
CA GLY A 107 1.69 4.42 -8.84
C GLY A 107 1.92 3.73 -7.49
N LEU A 108 1.28 2.58 -7.33
CA LEU A 108 1.41 1.75 -6.14
C LEU A 108 2.68 0.89 -6.22
N ILE A 109 3.06 0.29 -5.09
CA ILE A 109 3.86 -0.94 -5.06
C ILE A 109 3.10 -2.05 -4.32
N SER A 110 3.49 -3.31 -4.53
CA SER A 110 2.83 -4.47 -3.94
C SER A 110 3.83 -5.33 -3.18
N SER A 111 3.40 -5.86 -2.03
CA SER A 111 4.10 -6.90 -1.27
C SER A 111 3.07 -7.90 -0.75
N GLY A 112 3.08 -9.12 -1.29
CA GLY A 112 2.04 -10.11 -1.01
C GLY A 112 0.65 -9.60 -1.40
N ASN A 113 -0.28 -9.59 -0.44
CA ASN A 113 -1.64 -9.09 -0.64
C ASN A 113 -1.80 -7.58 -0.40
N THR A 114 -0.74 -6.87 0.00
CA THR A 114 -0.83 -5.46 0.38
C THR A 114 -0.28 -4.56 -0.71
N LEU A 115 -1.03 -3.51 -1.02
CA LEU A 115 -0.67 -2.41 -1.90
C LEU A 115 -0.26 -1.21 -1.04
N TYR A 116 0.86 -0.59 -1.37
CA TYR A 116 1.36 0.61 -0.71
C TYR A 116 1.39 1.76 -1.69
N GLY A 117 1.07 2.95 -1.20
CA GLY A 117 1.09 4.16 -2.01
C GLY A 117 1.18 5.42 -1.17
N THR A 118 1.12 6.55 -1.85
CA THR A 118 1.16 7.87 -1.23
C THR A 118 -0.06 8.69 -1.66
N ALA A 119 -0.59 9.47 -0.72
CA ALA A 119 -1.58 10.50 -1.00
C ALA A 119 -0.91 11.86 -0.84
N ALA A 120 -1.01 12.72 -1.85
CA ALA A 120 -0.25 13.97 -1.90
C ALA A 120 -0.71 15.00 -0.86
N TYR A 121 -1.96 14.92 -0.41
CA TYR A 121 -2.56 15.83 0.55
C TYR A 121 -3.38 15.06 1.59
N GLY A 122 -4.02 15.79 2.51
CA GLY A 122 -4.73 15.21 3.66
C GLY A 122 -3.75 14.72 4.72
N GLY A 123 -4.17 13.75 5.54
CA GLY A 123 -3.47 13.39 6.77
C GLY A 123 -3.75 14.40 7.89
N SER A 124 -3.20 14.14 9.09
CA SER A 124 -3.44 14.97 10.28
C SER A 124 -3.01 16.43 10.13
N SER A 125 -2.05 16.70 9.24
CA SER A 125 -1.51 18.03 8.96
C SER A 125 -1.80 18.54 7.55
N GLY A 126 -2.56 17.82 6.73
CA GLY A 126 -2.85 18.21 5.35
C GLY A 126 -1.69 18.02 4.35
N ASN A 127 -0.54 17.52 4.79
CA ASN A 127 0.70 17.42 3.99
C ASN A 127 0.94 16.06 3.35
N GLY A 128 -0.06 15.18 3.36
CA GLY A 128 -0.04 13.89 2.70
C GLY A 128 0.19 12.70 3.63
N THR A 129 -0.01 11.51 3.07
CA THR A 129 0.10 10.23 3.79
C THR A 129 0.87 9.20 2.99
N VAL A 130 1.46 8.23 3.70
CA VAL A 130 1.81 6.91 3.15
C VAL A 130 0.74 5.96 3.62
N PHE A 131 0.15 5.17 2.72
CA PHE A 131 -0.96 4.28 3.05
C PHE A 131 -0.69 2.84 2.61
N ALA A 132 -1.44 1.92 3.20
CA ALA A 132 -1.56 0.53 2.77
C ALA A 132 -3.04 0.16 2.58
N VAL A 133 -3.32 -0.73 1.63
CA VAL A 133 -4.63 -1.36 1.44
C VAL A 133 -4.44 -2.77 0.89
N ASN A 134 -5.28 -3.71 1.27
CA ASN A 134 -5.22 -5.05 0.69
C ASN A 134 -5.74 -5.04 -0.76
N ALA A 135 -5.26 -5.99 -1.56
CA ALA A 135 -5.66 -6.13 -2.96
C ALA A 135 -7.15 -6.50 -3.15
N ASP A 136 -7.82 -6.93 -2.08
CA ASP A 136 -9.28 -7.15 -2.00
C ASP A 136 -10.06 -5.91 -1.52
N GLY A 137 -9.38 -4.79 -1.25
CA GLY A 137 -9.97 -3.53 -0.77
C GLY A 137 -10.15 -3.45 0.75
N THR A 138 -9.84 -4.50 1.50
CA THR A 138 -9.92 -4.49 2.96
C THR A 138 -8.68 -3.86 3.60
N GLY A 139 -8.74 -3.60 4.91
CA GLY A 139 -7.55 -3.31 5.71
C GLY A 139 -6.82 -2.01 5.37
N PHE A 140 -7.51 -1.00 4.81
CA PHE A 140 -6.90 0.30 4.59
C PHE A 140 -6.32 0.87 5.89
N THR A 141 -5.09 1.37 5.83
CA THR A 141 -4.41 2.02 6.95
C THR A 141 -3.53 3.18 6.45
N SER A 142 -3.64 4.34 7.10
CA SER A 142 -2.66 5.41 6.98
C SER A 142 -1.43 5.04 7.82
N LEU A 143 -0.34 4.66 7.16
CA LEU A 143 0.90 4.19 7.80
C LEU A 143 1.72 5.35 8.35
N TYR A 144 1.63 6.51 7.70
CA TYR A 144 2.35 7.71 8.08
C TYR A 144 1.59 8.95 7.62
N SER A 145 1.63 10.00 8.42
CA SER A 145 1.13 11.33 8.07
C SER A 145 2.25 12.33 8.23
N PHE A 146 2.55 13.07 7.15
CA PHE A 146 3.62 14.06 7.16
C PHE A 146 3.28 15.23 8.07
N THR A 147 4.26 15.73 8.81
CA THR A 147 4.04 16.73 9.86
C THR A 147 3.73 18.12 9.31
N THR A 148 3.14 18.97 10.15
CA THR A 148 2.79 20.36 9.80
C THR A 148 4.01 21.16 9.34
N LEU A 149 3.86 21.92 8.25
CA LEU A 149 4.88 22.84 7.77
C LEU A 149 4.93 24.10 8.64
N ASN A 150 6.14 24.55 8.95
CA ASN A 150 6.43 25.86 9.53
C ASN A 150 7.36 26.60 8.56
N ASN A 151 6.89 27.71 7.99
CA ASN A 151 7.62 28.47 6.97
C ASN A 151 8.16 27.58 5.84
N SER A 152 7.29 26.71 5.31
CA SER A 152 7.60 25.72 4.27
C SER A 152 8.59 24.61 4.67
N THR A 153 8.98 24.50 5.95
CA THR A 153 9.91 23.48 6.46
C THR A 153 9.23 22.54 7.46
N ASN A 154 9.77 21.33 7.59
CA ASN A 154 9.46 20.36 8.65
C ASN A 154 10.56 19.28 8.70
N SER A 155 10.46 18.30 9.61
CA SER A 155 11.52 17.28 9.77
C SER A 155 11.41 16.10 8.79
N ASP A 156 10.24 15.86 8.21
CA ASP A 156 9.92 14.64 7.45
C ASP A 156 9.54 14.87 5.98
N GLY A 157 9.27 16.12 5.58
CA GLY A 157 8.85 16.49 4.21
C GLY A 157 7.34 16.67 4.08
N ALA A 158 6.86 17.06 2.90
CA ALA A 158 5.45 17.25 2.57
C ALA A 158 5.17 16.91 1.11
N ASN A 159 3.92 16.54 0.83
CA ASN A 159 3.40 16.17 -0.49
C ASN A 159 4.22 15.06 -1.17
N PRO A 160 4.04 13.80 -0.73
CA PRO A 160 4.70 12.65 -1.33
C PRO A 160 4.13 12.34 -2.72
N LEU A 161 4.66 13.00 -3.76
CA LEU A 161 4.21 12.86 -5.16
C LEU A 161 4.89 11.70 -5.91
N GLY A 162 6.02 11.21 -5.40
CA GLY A 162 6.80 10.14 -6.02
C GLY A 162 6.29 8.74 -5.69
N GLY A 163 6.58 7.78 -6.56
CA GLY A 163 6.35 6.37 -6.27
C GLY A 163 7.23 5.87 -5.13
N LEU A 164 6.79 4.79 -4.49
CA LEU A 164 7.56 4.10 -3.46
C LEU A 164 8.44 3.01 -4.09
N ILE A 165 9.46 2.61 -3.36
CA ILE A 165 10.17 1.34 -3.56
C ILE A 165 10.24 0.60 -2.22
N LEU A 166 10.17 -0.72 -2.24
CA LEU A 166 10.26 -1.56 -1.05
C LEU A 166 11.56 -2.37 -1.08
N LEU A 167 12.34 -2.29 -0.01
CA LEU A 167 13.50 -3.15 0.22
C LEU A 167 13.35 -3.81 1.59
N GLY A 168 13.16 -5.14 1.61
CA GLY A 168 12.81 -5.87 2.82
C GLY A 168 11.48 -5.38 3.40
N ASN A 169 11.54 -4.82 4.61
CA ASN A 169 10.40 -4.23 5.31
C ASN A 169 10.38 -2.69 5.27
N THR A 170 11.25 -2.05 4.48
CA THR A 170 11.37 -0.60 4.48
C THR A 170 10.89 -0.02 3.16
N LEU A 171 9.88 0.84 3.21
CA LEU A 171 9.46 1.69 2.11
C LEU A 171 10.42 2.87 2.01
N TYR A 172 10.86 3.19 0.80
CA TYR A 172 11.57 4.43 0.52
C TYR A 172 10.75 5.25 -0.48
N GLY A 173 10.76 6.55 -0.30
CA GLY A 173 10.02 7.48 -1.14
C GLY A 173 10.56 8.90 -1.04
N THR A 174 9.89 9.81 -1.74
CA THR A 174 10.27 11.23 -1.78
C THR A 174 9.07 12.10 -1.46
N ALA A 175 9.29 13.13 -0.64
CA ALA A 175 8.37 14.22 -0.43
C ALA A 175 8.88 15.45 -1.19
N ALA A 176 8.01 16.10 -1.98
CA ALA A 176 8.43 17.16 -2.90
C ALA A 176 8.71 18.50 -2.22
N TYR A 177 8.11 18.74 -1.05
CA TYR A 177 8.25 19.97 -0.26
C TYR A 177 8.62 19.66 1.18
N GLY A 178 8.78 20.68 2.02
CA GLY A 178 9.19 20.50 3.41
C GLY A 178 10.66 20.13 3.55
N GLY A 179 11.01 19.43 4.63
CA GLY A 179 12.40 19.20 5.00
C GLY A 179 13.06 20.47 5.57
N SER A 180 14.35 20.37 5.90
CA SER A 180 15.10 21.44 6.58
C SER A 180 15.21 22.74 5.78
N SER A 181 14.99 22.69 4.47
CA SER A 181 15.11 23.84 3.56
C SER A 181 13.89 24.05 2.67
N GLY A 182 12.81 23.31 2.91
CA GLY A 182 11.54 23.45 2.18
C GLY A 182 11.50 22.84 0.78
N ASN A 183 12.60 22.23 0.32
CA ASN A 183 12.76 21.67 -1.02
C ASN A 183 12.63 20.14 -1.09
N GLY A 184 12.00 19.53 -0.08
CA GLY A 184 11.70 18.10 -0.07
C GLY A 184 12.66 17.24 0.74
N THR A 185 12.32 15.96 0.84
CA THR A 185 13.07 14.92 1.54
C THR A 185 13.04 13.60 0.76
N VAL A 186 14.05 12.76 0.95
CA VAL A 186 13.94 11.32 0.75
C VAL A 186 13.65 10.72 2.13
N PHE A 187 12.62 9.89 2.24
CA PHE A 187 12.25 9.26 3.50
C PHE A 187 12.33 7.74 3.41
N SER A 188 12.45 7.12 4.58
CA SER A 188 12.28 5.68 4.77
C SER A 188 11.23 5.42 5.84
N LEU A 189 10.35 4.46 5.61
CA LEU A 189 9.32 4.04 6.55
C LEU A 189 9.39 2.53 6.74
N PHE A 190 9.71 2.11 7.97
CA PHE A 190 9.76 0.69 8.32
C PHE A 190 8.34 0.15 8.57
N ILE A 191 8.03 -0.96 7.92
CA ILE A 191 6.76 -1.68 8.02
C ILE A 191 7.00 -2.95 8.84
N PRO A 192 6.63 -2.96 10.13
CA PRO A 192 6.83 -4.15 10.96
C PRO A 192 6.03 -5.32 10.37
N PRO A 193 6.63 -6.52 10.30
CA PRO A 193 5.92 -7.69 9.81
C PRO A 193 4.77 -8.06 10.74
N LEU A 194 3.66 -8.49 10.16
CA LEU A 194 2.53 -8.97 10.93
C LEU A 194 2.84 -10.36 11.50
N LEU A 195 2.85 -10.45 12.83
CA LEU A 195 2.82 -11.72 13.54
C LEU A 195 1.37 -12.12 13.79
N THR A 196 0.93 -13.21 13.17
CA THR A 196 -0.39 -13.81 13.40
C THR A 196 -0.27 -14.93 14.42
N ILE A 197 -1.25 -15.05 15.31
CA ILE A 197 -1.38 -16.15 16.26
C ILE A 197 -2.78 -16.76 16.15
N ILE A 198 -2.86 -18.07 15.95
CA ILE A 198 -4.12 -18.79 15.77
C ILE A 198 -4.13 -20.01 16.72
N PRO A 199 -5.15 -20.15 17.59
CA PRO A 199 -5.33 -21.37 18.38
C PRO A 199 -5.58 -22.60 17.49
N SER A 200 -4.93 -23.72 17.81
CA SER A 200 -5.09 -25.00 17.11
C SER A 200 -4.98 -26.16 18.09
N GLY A 201 -6.13 -26.64 18.56
CA GLY A 201 -6.20 -27.68 19.60
C GLY A 201 -5.48 -27.24 20.88
N ALA A 202 -4.50 -28.03 21.32
CA ALA A 202 -3.67 -27.73 22.49
C ALA A 202 -2.48 -26.79 22.18
N ASN A 203 -2.43 -26.19 20.99
CA ASN A 203 -1.31 -25.36 20.53
C ASN A 203 -1.79 -23.99 20.04
N VAL A 204 -0.83 -23.09 19.84
CA VAL A 204 -0.96 -21.91 18.98
C VAL A 204 -0.05 -22.06 17.78
N ILE A 205 -0.54 -21.63 16.63
CA ILE A 205 0.25 -21.51 15.40
C ILE A 205 0.57 -20.04 15.23
N LEU A 206 1.86 -19.71 15.28
CA LEU A 206 2.40 -18.38 15.07
C LEU A 206 2.94 -18.30 13.66
N THR A 207 2.49 -17.33 12.86
CA THR A 207 2.95 -17.16 11.48
C THR A 207 3.33 -15.73 11.15
N TRP A 208 4.37 -15.56 10.34
CA TRP A 208 4.74 -14.27 9.76
C TRP A 208 5.37 -14.43 8.38
N PRO A 209 5.35 -13.38 7.54
CA PRO A 209 5.85 -13.46 6.17
C PRO A 209 7.33 -13.85 6.07
N THR A 210 7.71 -14.67 5.08
CA THR A 210 9.12 -15.04 4.84
C THR A 210 9.97 -13.91 4.29
N ASN A 211 9.36 -12.88 3.70
CA ASN A 211 10.07 -11.66 3.28
C ASN A 211 10.48 -10.78 4.47
N ALA A 212 10.01 -11.08 5.69
CA ALA A 212 10.49 -10.46 6.93
C ALA A 212 11.83 -11.05 7.39
N ALA A 213 12.87 -10.84 6.58
CA ALA A 213 14.20 -11.36 6.84
C ALA A 213 14.83 -10.71 8.10
N GLY A 214 15.58 -11.50 8.86
CA GLY A 214 16.29 -11.05 10.07
C GLY A 214 15.46 -11.07 11.35
N PHE A 215 14.16 -11.33 11.29
CA PHE A 215 13.33 -11.44 12.48
C PHE A 215 13.39 -12.83 13.13
N THR A 216 13.46 -12.82 14.46
CA THR A 216 13.36 -14.00 15.33
C THR A 216 12.09 -13.93 16.17
N LEU A 217 11.40 -15.05 16.31
CA LEU A 217 10.26 -15.14 17.22
C LEU A 217 10.78 -15.28 18.66
N GLN A 218 10.35 -14.37 19.52
CA GLN A 218 10.64 -14.40 20.95
C GLN A 218 9.35 -14.53 21.76
N SER A 219 9.45 -15.11 22.95
CA SER A 219 8.34 -15.16 23.90
C SER A 219 8.77 -14.80 25.32
N THR A 220 7.78 -14.40 26.11
CA THR A 220 7.92 -14.19 27.56
C THR A 220 6.62 -14.56 28.28
N THR A 221 6.70 -14.90 29.56
CA THR A 221 5.54 -15.11 30.42
C THR A 221 5.18 -13.87 31.23
N ASN A 222 6.03 -12.82 31.20
CA ASN A 222 5.85 -11.60 31.99
C ASN A 222 6.28 -10.34 31.24
N LEU A 223 5.38 -9.36 31.15
CA LEU A 223 5.65 -8.04 30.56
C LEU A 223 6.13 -7.00 31.59
N ALA A 224 6.21 -7.34 32.87
CA ALA A 224 6.70 -6.43 33.91
C ALA A 224 8.16 -6.03 33.63
N PRO A 225 8.52 -4.72 33.70
CA PRO A 225 9.87 -4.27 33.42
C PRO A 225 10.90 -4.75 34.48
N PRO A 226 12.07 -5.28 34.08
CA PRO A 226 12.47 -5.58 32.70
C PRO A 226 11.88 -6.92 32.21
N ALA A 227 11.17 -6.90 31.10
CA ALA A 227 10.65 -8.12 30.48
C ALA A 227 11.81 -8.94 29.90
N VAL A 228 11.95 -10.19 30.34
CA VAL A 228 12.96 -11.13 29.82
C VAL A 228 12.35 -11.90 28.65
N TRP A 229 12.93 -11.74 27.47
CA TRP A 229 12.50 -12.40 26.24
C TRP A 229 13.46 -13.53 25.87
N SER A 230 12.90 -14.68 25.49
CA SER A 230 13.67 -15.83 25.02
C SER A 230 13.25 -16.21 23.61
N THR A 231 14.22 -16.60 22.77
CA THR A 231 13.95 -17.12 21.43
C THR A 231 13.06 -18.36 21.53
N VAL A 232 12.01 -18.40 20.72
CA VAL A 232 11.09 -19.53 20.67
C VAL A 232 11.75 -20.70 19.93
N SER A 233 11.56 -21.91 20.47
CA SER A 233 11.94 -23.18 19.87
C SER A 233 10.66 -24.03 19.71
N PRO A 234 10.48 -24.78 18.61
CA PRO A 234 11.45 -25.04 17.54
C PRO A 234 11.66 -23.86 16.57
N VAL A 235 12.74 -23.93 15.78
CA VAL A 235 13.01 -22.99 14.68
C VAL A 235 11.83 -22.97 13.71
N PRO A 236 11.46 -21.82 13.13
CA PRO A 236 10.31 -21.73 12.26
C PRO A 236 10.48 -22.59 11.00
N VAL A 237 9.39 -23.25 10.61
CA VAL A 237 9.31 -23.96 9.33
C VAL A 237 8.57 -23.09 8.32
N VAL A 238 9.00 -23.12 7.05
CA VAL A 238 8.33 -22.36 6.00
C VAL A 238 7.16 -23.17 5.44
N VAL A 239 5.96 -22.61 5.53
CA VAL A 239 4.73 -23.19 4.98
C VAL A 239 4.01 -22.11 4.19
N ASN A 240 3.79 -22.34 2.89
CA ASN A 240 3.07 -21.42 2.00
C ASN A 240 3.58 -19.96 2.03
N GLY A 241 4.90 -19.75 2.09
CA GLY A 241 5.50 -18.41 2.13
C GLY A 241 5.41 -17.70 3.48
N GLN A 242 5.00 -18.41 4.53
CA GLN A 242 5.02 -17.93 5.91
C GLN A 242 6.02 -18.74 6.72
N ASN A 243 6.81 -18.07 7.56
CA ASN A 243 7.44 -18.72 8.71
C ASN A 243 6.34 -19.15 9.67
N ALA A 244 6.37 -20.39 10.14
CA ALA A 244 5.39 -20.96 11.04
C ALA A 244 6.05 -21.66 12.23
N VAL A 245 5.53 -21.41 13.43
CA VAL A 245 5.93 -22.09 14.66
C VAL A 245 4.68 -22.59 15.38
N THR A 246 4.71 -23.84 15.82
CA THR A 246 3.65 -24.43 16.66
C THR A 246 4.13 -24.52 18.09
N ASN A 247 3.50 -23.75 18.98
CA ASN A 247 3.80 -23.74 20.41
C ASN A 247 2.66 -24.36 21.21
N PRO A 248 2.93 -25.23 22.19
CA PRO A 248 1.90 -25.72 23.10
C PRO A 248 1.34 -24.57 23.94
N ILE A 249 0.01 -24.56 24.11
CA ILE A 249 -0.65 -23.69 25.09
C ILE A 249 -0.33 -24.27 26.47
N SER A 250 0.43 -23.52 27.26
CA SER A 250 0.85 -23.93 28.60
C SER A 250 0.93 -22.73 29.54
N GLY A 251 0.84 -23.01 30.85
CA GLY A 251 0.88 -21.97 31.88
C GLY A 251 -0.37 -21.07 31.90
N THR A 252 -0.25 -19.90 32.53
CA THR A 252 -1.35 -18.94 32.68
C THR A 252 -1.37 -17.89 31.58
N GLN A 253 -0.21 -17.51 31.04
CA GLN A 253 -0.07 -16.53 29.96
C GLN A 253 1.27 -16.66 29.24
N GLN A 254 1.29 -16.33 27.95
CA GLN A 254 2.50 -16.22 27.15
C GLN A 254 2.31 -15.13 26.10
N PHE A 255 3.34 -14.30 25.92
CA PHE A 255 3.38 -13.20 24.97
C PHE A 255 4.43 -13.48 23.91
N TYR A 256 4.19 -13.00 22.69
CA TYR A 256 5.03 -13.24 21.54
C TYR A 256 5.38 -11.93 20.83
N ARG A 257 6.59 -11.85 20.29
CA ARG A 257 7.01 -10.75 19.40
C ARG A 257 7.99 -11.25 18.35
N LEU A 258 8.05 -10.52 17.24
CA LEU A 258 9.16 -10.60 16.31
C LEU A 258 10.21 -9.58 16.72
N SER A 259 11.46 -10.02 16.89
CA SER A 259 12.61 -9.17 17.17
C SER A 259 13.62 -9.28 16.03
N GLN A 260 14.04 -8.15 15.49
CA GLN A 260 15.18 -8.05 14.59
C GLN A 260 16.49 -7.92 15.38
#